data_AF-A0A8T3S6C8-F1
#
_entry.id   AF-A0A8T3S6C8-F1
#
_cell.length_a   1.000
_cell.length_b   1.000
_cell.length_c   1.000
_cell.angle_alpha   90.00
_cell.angle_beta   90.00
_cell.angle_gamma   90.00
#
_symmetry.space_group_name_H-M   'P 1'
#
loop_
_entity.id
_entity.type
_entity.pdbx_description
1 polymer ?
#
loop_
_entity_poly.entity_id
_entity_poly.type
_entity_poly.pdbx_seq_one_letter_code
_entity_poly.pdbx_strand_id
1 'polypeptide(L)'
;MPELPDLTVVAEELVRRATGLTVLEATAPTPILLRATPAEVSALTGSTIGDTRRRGKFLLIPLEGSDGGRRILAANAMLAGRFWLVPSKERVRARTGVRLRLDDGQD
;
A
#
# COMPACT_ATOMS: atom_id res chain seq x y z
N MET A 1 -13.96 -24.48 0.44
CA MET A 1 -13.41 -23.53 1.43
C MET A 1 -13.23 -22.21 0.69
N PRO A 2 -13.80 -21.08 1.10
CA PRO A 2 -13.48 -19.81 0.45
C PRO A 2 -12.04 -19.47 0.81
N GLU A 3 -11.14 -19.59 -0.15
CA GLU A 3 -9.72 -19.33 0.08
C GLU A 3 -9.49 -17.82 0.22
N LEU A 4 -8.60 -17.43 1.13
CA LEU A 4 -8.10 -16.05 1.21
C LEU A 4 -7.62 -15.59 -0.18
N PRO A 5 -7.63 -14.27 -0.50
CA PRO A 5 -7.08 -13.81 -1.76
C PRO A 5 -5.64 -14.32 -1.85
N ASP A 6 -5.31 -15.05 -2.92
CA ASP A 6 -3.92 -15.37 -3.19
C ASP A 6 -3.19 -14.03 -3.30
N LEU A 7 -2.27 -13.77 -2.35
CA LEU A 7 -1.46 -12.56 -2.35
C LEU A 7 -0.67 -12.39 -3.65
N THR A 8 -0.48 -13.47 -4.41
CA THR A 8 0.06 -13.44 -5.77
C THR A 8 -0.85 -12.66 -6.71
N VAL A 9 -2.16 -12.96 -6.72
CA VAL A 9 -3.15 -12.24 -7.53
C VAL A 9 -3.23 -10.77 -7.11
N VAL A 10 -3.20 -10.49 -5.80
CA VAL A 10 -3.16 -9.10 -5.31
C VAL A 10 -1.92 -8.37 -5.80
N ALA A 11 -0.74 -9.01 -5.74
CA ALA A 11 0.50 -8.41 -6.23
C ALA A 11 0.44 -8.13 -7.74
N GLU A 12 -0.05 -9.09 -8.53
CA GLU A 12 -0.21 -8.95 -9.98
C GLU A 12 -1.17 -7.83 -10.37
N GLU A 13 -2.30 -7.70 -9.67
CA GLU A 13 -3.24 -6.59 -9.91
C GLU A 13 -2.63 -5.23 -9.55
N LEU A 14 -1.88 -5.15 -8.44
CA LEU A 14 -1.19 -3.92 -8.07
C LEU A 14 -0.06 -3.57 -9.04
N VAL A 15 0.66 -4.55 -9.57
CA VAL A 15 1.63 -4.30 -10.66
C VAL A 15 0.93 -3.73 -11.88
N ARG A 16 -0.20 -4.34 -12.30
CA ARG A 16 -0.95 -3.87 -13.47
C ARG A 16 -1.52 -2.46 -13.31
N ARG A 17 -1.94 -2.09 -12.10
CA ARG A 17 -2.79 -0.91 -11.89
C ARG A 17 -2.14 0.23 -11.12
N ALA A 18 -1.11 -0.05 -10.32
CA ALA A 18 -0.54 0.93 -9.39
C ALA A 18 0.96 1.21 -9.60
N THR A 19 1.70 0.33 -10.26
CA THR A 19 3.12 0.58 -10.57
C THR A 19 3.27 1.83 -11.44
N GLY A 20 4.25 2.66 -11.08
CA GLY A 20 4.54 3.92 -11.75
C GLY A 20 3.71 5.11 -11.23
N LEU A 21 2.66 4.87 -10.44
CA LEU A 21 1.87 5.94 -9.85
C LEU A 21 2.62 6.63 -8.70
N THR A 22 2.36 7.94 -8.55
CA THR A 22 2.96 8.76 -7.49
C THR A 22 2.05 8.83 -6.27
N VAL A 23 2.61 8.61 -5.09
CA VAL A 23 1.91 8.82 -3.82
C VAL A 23 1.81 10.33 -3.54
N LEU A 24 0.61 10.89 -3.65
CA LEU A 24 0.31 12.29 -3.34
C LEU A 24 0.10 12.54 -1.84
N GLU A 25 -0.30 11.52 -1.09
CA GLU A 25 -0.52 11.60 0.35
C GLU A 25 -0.43 10.22 0.98
N ALA A 26 0.23 10.11 2.13
CA ALA A 26 0.26 8.89 2.92
C ALA A 26 -0.27 9.14 4.33
N THR A 27 -1.23 8.31 4.77
CA THR A 27 -1.80 8.40 6.11
C THR A 27 -1.90 7.02 6.76
N ALA A 28 -1.94 6.99 8.09
CA ALA A 28 -2.14 5.78 8.87
C ALA A 28 -3.40 5.93 9.75
N PRO A 29 -4.61 5.68 9.20
CA PRO A 29 -5.87 5.91 9.93
C PRO A 29 -5.98 5.09 11.23
N THR A 30 -5.32 3.93 11.29
CA THR A 30 -5.23 3.09 12.49
C THR A 30 -3.75 2.80 12.82
N PRO A 31 -3.03 3.75 13.46
CA PRO A 31 -1.57 3.69 13.61
C PRO A 31 -1.04 2.44 14.31
N ILE A 32 -1.81 1.86 15.24
CA ILE A 32 -1.40 0.65 15.98
C ILE A 32 -1.21 -0.58 15.08
N LEU A 33 -1.74 -0.56 13.86
CA LEU A 33 -1.54 -1.62 12.86
C LEU A 33 -0.24 -1.46 12.06
N LEU A 34 0.42 -0.31 12.17
CA LEU A 34 1.61 0.04 11.40
C LEU A 34 2.84 0.09 12.30
N ARG A 35 3.93 -0.53 11.87
CA ARG A 35 5.23 -0.46 12.52
C ARG A 35 6.08 0.61 11.83
N ALA A 36 5.70 1.86 12.00
CA ALA A 36 6.42 3.02 11.48
C ALA A 36 6.09 4.25 12.35
N THR A 37 7.03 5.18 12.38
CA THR A 37 6.84 6.51 12.95
C THR A 37 6.01 7.40 12.01
N PRO A 38 5.36 8.46 12.53
CA PRO A 38 4.66 9.43 11.67
C PRO A 38 5.58 10.02 10.59
N ALA A 39 6.85 10.29 10.91
CA ALA A 39 7.82 10.83 9.95
C ALA A 39 8.11 9.85 8.80
N GLU A 40 8.23 8.55 9.10
CA GLU A 40 8.40 7.51 8.06
C GLU A 40 7.17 7.40 7.15
N VAL A 41 5.95 7.59 7.68
CA VAL A 41 4.73 7.63 6.87
C VAL A 41 4.70 8.88 5.99
N SER A 42 4.98 10.05 6.55
CA SER A 42 5.03 11.29 5.78
C SER A 42 6.05 11.25 4.65
N ALA A 43 7.18 10.55 4.85
CA ALA A 43 8.23 10.37 3.85
C ALA A 43 7.83 9.48 2.66
N LEU A 44 6.66 8.83 2.69
CA LEU A 44 6.14 8.09 1.54
C LEU A 44 5.51 9.03 0.50
N THR A 45 5.08 10.22 0.90
CA THR A 45 4.55 11.24 -0.01
C THR A 45 5.63 11.66 -1.01
N GLY A 46 5.27 11.76 -2.28
CA GLY A 46 6.17 12.03 -3.39
C GLY A 46 6.95 10.81 -3.89
N SER A 47 6.73 9.62 -3.30
CA SER A 47 7.36 8.39 -3.80
C SER A 47 6.57 7.78 -4.96
N THR A 48 7.28 7.15 -5.89
CA THR A 48 6.68 6.35 -6.98
C THR A 48 6.55 4.89 -6.54
N ILE A 49 5.42 4.27 -6.85
CA ILE A 49 5.16 2.84 -6.59
C ILE A 49 5.94 1.99 -7.59
N GLY A 50 6.74 1.04 -7.08
CA GLY A 50 7.43 0.04 -7.90
C GLY A 50 6.64 -1.25 -8.07
N ASP A 51 7.29 -2.26 -8.65
CA ASP A 51 6.69 -3.57 -8.88
C ASP A 51 6.37 -4.28 -7.55
N THR A 52 5.08 -4.41 -7.26
CA THR A 52 4.62 -5.14 -6.08
C THR A 52 4.89 -6.63 -6.24
N ARG A 53 5.38 -7.27 -5.16
CA ARG A 53 5.70 -8.70 -5.17
C ARG A 53 5.28 -9.39 -3.90
N ARG A 54 4.96 -10.69 -4.02
CA ARG A 54 4.75 -11.56 -2.86
C ARG A 54 6.07 -12.15 -2.40
N ARG A 55 6.29 -12.18 -1.07
CA ARG A 55 7.33 -13.00 -0.43
C ARG A 55 6.72 -13.76 0.74
N GLY A 56 6.42 -15.04 0.53
CA GLY A 56 5.71 -15.87 1.51
C GLY A 56 4.36 -15.25 1.88
N LYS A 57 4.17 -14.93 3.16
CA LYS A 57 2.94 -14.30 3.69
C LYS A 57 2.91 -12.77 3.62
N PHE A 58 3.88 -12.15 2.95
CA PHE A 58 3.98 -10.70 2.81
C PHE A 58 3.75 -10.25 1.38
N LEU A 59 3.01 -9.16 1.25
CA LEU A 59 2.96 -8.31 0.07
C LEU A 59 4.00 -7.20 0.26
N LEU A 60 4.93 -7.06 -0.67
CA LEU A 60 5.99 -6.07 -0.62
C LEU A 60 5.76 -5.06 -1.73
N ILE A 61 5.57 -3.79 -1.36
CA ILE A 61 5.33 -2.67 -2.27
C ILE A 61 6.56 -1.75 -2.18
N PRO A 62 7.47 -1.81 -3.16
CA PRO A 62 8.60 -0.88 -3.24
C PRO A 62 8.10 0.54 -3.49
N LEU A 63 8.75 1.50 -2.85
CA LEU A 63 8.53 2.93 -3.02
C LEU A 63 9.86 3.62 -3.26
N GLU A 64 9.96 4.35 -4.35
CA GLU A 64 11.15 5.13 -4.72
C GLU A 64 10.84 6.61 -4.48
N GLY A 65 11.47 7.17 -3.46
CA GLY A 65 11.32 8.57 -3.08
C GLY A 65 11.97 9.50 -4.09
N SER A 66 11.44 10.71 -4.21
CA SER A 66 12.01 11.77 -5.05
C SER A 66 13.42 12.22 -4.59
N ASP A 67 13.77 11.93 -3.35
CA ASP A 67 15.11 12.09 -2.75
C ASP A 67 16.09 10.97 -3.16
N GLY A 68 15.68 10.02 -4.00
CA GLY A 68 16.41 8.79 -4.31
C GLY A 68 16.38 7.75 -3.18
N GLY A 69 15.66 8.02 -2.09
CA GLY A 69 15.50 7.11 -0.98
C GLY A 69 14.59 5.94 -1.34
N ARG A 70 14.99 4.71 -1.00
CA ARG A 70 14.18 3.52 -1.27
C ARG A 70 13.53 2.99 0.00
N ARG A 71 12.21 2.78 -0.05
CA ARG A 71 11.39 2.25 1.05
C ARG A 71 10.61 1.02 0.56
N ILE A 72 10.20 0.17 1.49
CA ILE A 72 9.32 -0.97 1.17
C ILE A 72 8.20 -1.00 2.20
N LEU A 73 6.97 -0.87 1.74
CA LEU A 73 5.80 -1.23 2.55
C LEU A 73 5.63 -2.74 2.52
N ALA A 74 5.74 -3.37 3.68
CA ALA A 74 5.54 -4.81 3.85
C ALA A 74 4.23 -5.07 4.60
N ALA A 75 3.24 -5.64 3.92
CA ALA A 75 1.94 -5.93 4.48
C ALA A 75 1.73 -7.44 4.66
N ASN A 76 1.30 -7.85 5.85
CA ASN A 76 0.85 -9.21 6.12
C ASN A 76 -0.68 -9.23 6.22
N ALA A 77 -1.35 -9.99 5.36
CA ALA A 77 -2.82 -10.08 5.41
C ALA A 77 -3.35 -10.84 6.63
N MET A 78 -2.50 -11.59 7.36
CA MET A 78 -2.91 -12.45 8.46
C MET A 78 -4.13 -13.30 8.08
N LEU A 79 -5.18 -13.30 8.92
CA LEU A 79 -6.38 -14.12 8.73
C LEU A 79 -7.42 -13.48 7.79
N ALA A 80 -7.51 -12.15 7.72
CA ALA A 80 -8.63 -11.46 7.06
C ALA A 80 -8.28 -10.05 6.53
N GLY A 81 -6.99 -9.72 6.44
CA GLY A 81 -6.50 -8.47 5.89
C GLY A 81 -6.89 -8.33 4.43
N ARG A 82 -7.26 -7.11 4.04
CA ARG A 82 -7.74 -6.80 2.69
C ARG A 82 -6.96 -5.63 2.14
N PHE A 83 -6.78 -5.65 0.83
CA PHE A 83 -6.21 -4.56 0.05
C PHE A 83 -7.32 -4.00 -0.82
N TRP A 84 -7.33 -2.68 -0.96
CA TRP A 84 -8.31 -1.97 -1.76
C TRP A 84 -7.53 -1.05 -2.69
N LEU A 85 -8.04 -0.93 -3.92
CA LEU A 85 -7.62 0.09 -4.87
C LEU A 85 -8.90 0.71 -5.40
N VAL A 86 -9.28 1.85 -4.84
CA VAL A 86 -10.61 2.46 -4.96
C VAL A 86 -10.51 3.96 -5.22
N PRO A 87 -11.52 4.63 -5.81
CA PRO A 87 -11.47 6.08 -5.99
C PRO A 87 -11.27 6.82 -4.66
N SER A 88 -10.41 7.85 -4.63
CA SER A 88 -10.05 8.59 -3.40
C SER A 88 -11.20 9.30 -2.69
N LYS A 89 -12.35 9.43 -3.36
CA LYS A 89 -13.59 9.98 -2.78
C LYS A 89 -14.33 8.99 -1.89
N GLU A 90 -13.99 7.70 -1.93
CA GLU A 90 -14.61 6.70 -1.06
C GLU A 90 -14.24 6.95 0.41
N ARG A 91 -15.18 6.64 1.30
CA ARG A 91 -14.93 6.72 2.74
C ARG A 91 -13.86 5.71 3.14
N VAL A 92 -12.86 6.17 3.89
CA VAL A 92 -11.83 5.30 4.47
C VAL A 92 -12.48 4.24 5.34
N ARG A 93 -12.22 2.96 5.00
CA ARG A 93 -12.78 1.81 5.70
C ARG A 93 -12.20 1.71 7.11
N ALA A 94 -12.99 1.22 8.06
CA ALA A 94 -12.53 1.01 9.43
C ALA A 94 -11.35 0.03 9.47
N ARG A 95 -10.43 0.23 10.41
CA ARG A 95 -9.20 -0.58 10.59
C ARG A 95 -8.25 -0.56 9.38
N THR A 96 -8.27 0.51 8.59
CA THR A 96 -7.25 0.78 7.58
C THR A 96 -5.93 1.15 8.27
N GLY A 97 -4.89 0.33 8.09
CA GLY A 97 -3.56 0.57 8.66
C GLY A 97 -2.78 1.67 7.94
N VAL A 98 -2.80 1.65 6.60
CA VAL A 98 -2.16 2.64 5.72
C VAL A 98 -3.13 2.96 4.57
N ARG A 99 -3.16 4.24 4.17
CA ARG A 99 -3.82 4.74 2.96
C ARG A 99 -2.81 5.56 2.18
N LEU A 100 -2.73 5.32 0.87
CA LEU A 100 -1.88 6.07 -0.05
C LEU A 100 -2.78 6.70 -1.11
N ARG A 101 -2.90 8.02 -1.17
CA ARG A 101 -3.60 8.68 -2.26
C ARG A 101 -2.67 8.78 -3.45
N LEU A 102 -3.12 8.32 -4.61
CA LEU A 102 -2.34 8.26 -5.84
C LEU A 102 -2.72 9.38 -6.81
N ASP A 103 -1.86 9.63 -7.79
CA ASP A 103 -2.02 10.68 -8.80
C ASP A 103 -3.08 10.40 -9.86
N ASP A 104 -3.52 9.15 -9.99
CA ASP A 104 -4.65 8.74 -10.82
C ASP A 104 -6.03 8.93 -10.15
N GLY A 105 -6.04 9.42 -8.91
CA GLY A 105 -7.27 9.62 -8.12
C GLY A 105 -7.80 8.35 -7.46
N GLN A 106 -6.97 7.31 -7.30
CA GLN A 106 -7.26 6.14 -6.47
C GLN A 106 -6.47 6.14 -5.15
N ASP A 107 -6.93 5.33 -4.20
CA ASP A 107 -6.31 5.03 -2.91
C ASP A 107 -6.17 3.53 -2.66
#